data_AF-D5PFC6-F1
#
_entry.id   AF-D5PFC6-F1
#
_cell.length_a   1.000
_cell.length_b   1.000
_cell.length_c   1.000
_cell.angle_alpha   90.00
_cell.angle_beta   90.00
_cell.angle_gamma   90.00
#
_symmetry.space_group_name_H-M   'P 1'
#
loop_
_entity.id
_entity.type
_entity.pdbx_description
1 polymer ?
#
loop_
_entity_poly.entity_id
_entity_poly.type
_entity_poly.pdbx_seq_one_letter_code
_entity_poly.pdbx_strand_id
1 'polypeptide(L)'
;MLMAGPKDSPTEGDAAGWATVTTAPADTDWRIAVATLAHRFFNLLQDKESADLSGAPYQEGTIMPRTVGHFYAYLQNLGIENRNARQVGLILGAMERAGLLLPNGWDSSQPLFGQVYVSNRGATSQASGNLWMSEVLGSEIIIPSYLMVTVQITGYAADPEADQQSGTGLILDRSHVLTNRHVVEGMKRDLQVHANGPTKADFGTRKCRIYGHGEVDVAIIEVELADDDPGYQTLTGMTFRDPTWADETYVFGYPHVPMTAESVITVQRGEVVNPSTPTMPNRQPVFLYSATARPGNSGGPIVAGDGRVIGLVVEDTLLTGSAGAPDDGGLNRTDDLDRRVTDLEERTRTSAFYRGIPSSEVVRAVKGLGLPSDLIRVETWK
;
A
#
# COMPACT_ATOMS: atom_id res chain seq x y z
N MET A 1 -22.73 71.21 14.10
CA MET A 1 -21.74 70.51 14.94
C MET A 1 -22.55 69.63 15.89
N LEU A 2 -22.21 68.32 15.95
CA LEU A 2 -22.93 67.21 16.61
C LEU A 2 -24.23 66.73 15.92
N MET A 3 -24.14 65.54 15.32
CA MET A 3 -25.28 64.62 15.10
C MET A 3 -24.78 63.18 15.28
N ALA A 4 -25.44 62.45 16.17
CA ALA A 4 -25.41 61.00 16.28
C ALA A 4 -26.87 60.52 16.31
N GLY A 5 -27.18 59.49 15.51
CA GLY A 5 -28.49 58.85 15.35
C GLY A 5 -28.41 57.76 14.26
N PRO A 6 -29.30 56.76 14.25
CA PRO A 6 -28.93 55.39 14.64
C PRO A 6 -29.00 54.33 13.52
N LYS A 7 -28.57 53.12 13.91
CA LYS A 7 -28.60 51.83 13.19
C LYS A 7 -30.00 51.52 12.62
N ASP A 8 -30.06 51.24 11.32
CA ASP A 8 -31.11 50.44 10.70
C ASP A 8 -30.52 49.13 10.13
N SER A 9 -31.28 48.07 10.37
CA SER A 9 -31.02 46.69 9.99
C SER A 9 -31.48 46.44 8.55
N PRO A 10 -30.81 45.59 7.76
CA PRO A 10 -31.40 45.10 6.52
C PRO A 10 -32.43 44.01 6.85
N THR A 11 -33.63 44.26 6.34
CA THR A 11 -34.83 43.42 6.31
C THR A 11 -34.57 41.97 5.89
N GLU A 12 -35.16 41.04 6.64
CA GLU A 12 -35.41 39.65 6.24
C GLU A 12 -36.20 39.63 4.93
N GLY A 13 -35.59 39.09 3.88
CA GLY A 13 -36.22 38.79 2.61
C GLY A 13 -35.69 37.46 2.10
N ASP A 14 -36.53 36.43 2.21
CA ASP A 14 -36.62 35.24 1.35
C ASP A 14 -35.35 34.78 0.62
N ALA A 15 -34.40 34.20 1.37
CA ALA A 15 -33.44 33.26 0.79
C ALA A 15 -33.97 31.85 0.99
N ALA A 16 -34.74 31.36 0.01
CA ALA A 16 -35.15 29.98 -0.10
C ALA A 16 -33.93 29.05 0.14
N GLY A 17 -34.07 28.18 1.14
CA GLY A 17 -33.06 27.22 1.52
C GLY A 17 -32.71 26.28 0.38
N TRP A 18 -31.59 26.55 -0.29
CA TRP A 18 -30.74 25.48 -0.78
C TRP A 18 -30.10 24.89 0.47
N ALA A 19 -30.74 23.86 1.05
CA ALA A 19 -30.02 22.99 1.97
C ALA A 19 -28.74 22.58 1.26
N THR A 20 -27.59 23.02 1.80
CA THR A 20 -26.30 22.51 1.41
C THR A 20 -26.35 21.02 1.68
N VAL A 21 -26.66 20.23 0.65
CA VAL A 21 -26.43 18.79 0.67
C VAL A 21 -24.94 18.68 0.88
N THR A 22 -24.56 18.46 2.13
CA THR A 22 -23.19 18.23 2.54
C THR A 22 -22.88 16.84 2.00
N THR A 23 -22.51 16.77 0.73
CA THR A 23 -21.91 15.58 0.12
C THR A 23 -20.50 15.47 0.65
N ALA A 24 -20.36 15.26 1.96
CA ALA A 24 -19.12 14.72 2.49
C ALA A 24 -18.85 13.43 1.69
N PRO A 25 -17.63 13.21 1.17
CA PRO A 25 -17.25 11.92 0.62
C PRO A 25 -17.66 10.84 1.61
N ALA A 26 -18.27 9.76 1.13
CA ALA A 26 -18.59 8.67 2.02
C ALA A 26 -17.29 8.15 2.65
N ASP A 27 -17.31 7.96 3.96
CA ASP A 27 -16.15 7.50 4.73
C ASP A 27 -15.63 6.16 4.16
N THR A 28 -14.30 5.96 4.17
CA THR A 28 -13.67 4.75 3.61
C THR A 28 -14.24 3.49 4.25
N ASP A 29 -14.49 3.54 5.57
CA ASP A 29 -15.09 2.44 6.32
C ASP A 29 -16.52 2.13 5.84
N TRP A 30 -17.30 3.15 5.50
CA TRP A 30 -18.63 2.97 4.92
C TRP A 30 -18.54 2.32 3.53
N ARG A 31 -17.59 2.73 2.69
CA ARG A 31 -17.41 2.16 1.34
C ARG A 31 -16.98 0.69 1.41
N ILE A 32 -16.08 0.37 2.33
CA ILE A 32 -15.68 -1.01 2.66
C ILE A 32 -16.89 -1.83 3.08
N ALA A 33 -17.70 -1.31 4.01
CA ALA A 33 -18.90 -1.99 4.49
C ALA A 33 -19.90 -2.25 3.35
N VAL A 34 -20.19 -1.25 2.52
CA VAL A 34 -21.13 -1.39 1.39
C VAL A 34 -20.62 -2.40 0.36
N ALA A 35 -19.33 -2.35 -0.01
CA ALA A 35 -18.76 -3.31 -0.96
C ALA A 35 -18.79 -4.75 -0.42
N THR A 36 -18.46 -4.92 0.87
CA THR A 36 -18.53 -6.22 1.56
C THR A 36 -19.96 -6.76 1.59
N LEU A 37 -20.93 -5.91 1.95
CA LEU A 37 -22.34 -6.29 1.98
C LEU A 37 -22.88 -6.60 0.58
N ALA A 38 -22.45 -5.88 -0.46
CA ALA A 38 -22.84 -6.16 -1.83
C ALA A 38 -22.32 -7.54 -2.28
N HIS A 39 -21.05 -7.84 -2.02
CA HIS A 39 -20.44 -9.12 -2.37
C HIS A 39 -21.16 -10.30 -1.70
N ARG A 40 -21.54 -10.14 -0.43
CA ARG A 40 -22.34 -11.11 0.32
C ARG A 40 -23.78 -11.21 -0.21
N PHE A 41 -24.45 -10.08 -0.42
CA PHE A 41 -25.86 -10.05 -0.79
C PHE A 41 -26.15 -10.69 -2.16
N PHE A 42 -25.24 -10.46 -3.13
CA PHE A 42 -25.34 -11.02 -4.48
C PHE A 42 -24.68 -12.41 -4.62
N ASN A 43 -24.28 -13.05 -3.51
CA ASN A 43 -23.63 -14.35 -3.55
C ASN A 43 -24.55 -15.45 -4.11
N LEU A 44 -23.93 -16.44 -4.77
CA LEU A 44 -24.59 -17.65 -5.24
C LEU A 44 -25.22 -18.45 -4.09
N LEU A 45 -24.57 -18.45 -2.93
CA LEU A 45 -25.07 -19.06 -1.70
C LEU A 45 -26.00 -18.06 -1.00
N GLN A 46 -27.22 -17.99 -1.51
CA GLN A 46 -28.26 -17.11 -0.96
C GLN A 46 -28.77 -17.66 0.36
N ASP A 47 -28.97 -16.76 1.32
CA ASP A 47 -29.54 -17.06 2.63
C ASP A 47 -30.93 -16.41 2.79
N LYS A 48 -31.74 -17.02 3.66
CA LYS A 48 -33.10 -16.57 3.96
C LYS A 48 -33.12 -15.23 4.70
N GLU A 49 -32.16 -14.99 5.60
CA GLU A 49 -32.10 -13.76 6.40
C GLU A 49 -31.95 -12.52 5.52
N SER A 50 -31.02 -12.55 4.55
CA SER A 50 -30.84 -11.45 3.59
C SER A 50 -32.05 -11.25 2.68
N ALA A 51 -32.78 -12.31 2.35
CA ALA A 51 -34.03 -12.22 1.60
C ALA A 51 -35.14 -11.57 2.41
N ASP A 52 -35.35 -12.01 3.66
CA ASP A 52 -36.35 -11.45 4.58
C ASP A 52 -36.09 -9.95 4.85
N LEU A 53 -34.81 -9.56 4.98
CA LEU A 53 -34.40 -8.16 5.15
C LEU A 53 -34.51 -7.30 3.89
N SER A 54 -34.61 -7.88 2.69
CA SER A 54 -34.59 -7.12 1.43
C SER A 54 -35.89 -7.19 0.64
N GLY A 55 -36.77 -8.13 1.00
CA GLY A 55 -37.92 -8.52 0.17
C GLY A 55 -37.50 -9.25 -1.12
N ALA A 56 -36.24 -9.68 -1.25
CA ALA A 56 -35.77 -10.41 -2.41
C ALA A 56 -36.39 -11.81 -2.48
N PRO A 57 -36.57 -12.37 -3.69
CA PRO A 57 -37.01 -13.76 -3.83
C PRO A 57 -35.97 -14.71 -3.23
N TYR A 58 -36.47 -15.79 -2.63
CA TYR A 58 -35.63 -16.85 -2.05
C TYR A 58 -36.29 -18.21 -2.21
N GLN A 59 -35.48 -19.18 -2.62
CA GLN A 59 -35.85 -20.59 -2.64
C GLN A 59 -34.62 -21.41 -2.29
N GLU A 60 -34.74 -22.30 -1.31
CA GLU A 60 -33.62 -23.10 -0.82
C GLU A 60 -33.00 -23.93 -1.96
N GLY A 61 -31.67 -23.89 -2.06
CA GLY A 61 -30.91 -24.58 -3.10
C GLY A 61 -31.04 -24.00 -4.52
N THR A 62 -31.75 -22.88 -4.70
CA THR A 62 -31.96 -22.24 -6.01
C THR A 62 -31.47 -20.80 -6.01
N ILE A 63 -30.70 -20.42 -7.04
CA ILE A 63 -30.22 -19.04 -7.20
C ILE A 63 -31.37 -18.21 -7.77
N MET A 64 -31.89 -17.28 -6.96
CA MET A 64 -32.95 -16.37 -7.36
C MET A 64 -32.40 -15.01 -7.80
N PRO A 65 -33.02 -14.29 -8.75
CA PRO A 65 -32.54 -12.98 -9.19
C PRO A 65 -32.69 -11.95 -8.06
N ARG A 66 -31.59 -11.25 -7.73
CA ARG A 66 -31.57 -10.16 -6.75
C ARG A 66 -31.19 -8.85 -7.44
N THR A 67 -32.07 -7.84 -7.38
CA THR A 67 -31.85 -6.54 -8.01
C THR A 67 -31.05 -5.60 -7.10
N VAL A 68 -30.54 -4.51 -7.68
CA VAL A 68 -29.99 -3.38 -6.91
C VAL A 68 -31.06 -2.78 -5.99
N GLY A 69 -32.33 -2.76 -6.40
CA GLY A 69 -33.45 -2.32 -5.54
C GLY A 69 -33.57 -3.16 -4.26
N HIS A 70 -33.46 -4.48 -4.35
CA HIS A 70 -33.43 -5.34 -3.16
C HIS A 70 -32.20 -5.05 -2.29
N PHE A 71 -31.04 -4.78 -2.88
CA PHE A 71 -29.85 -4.43 -2.12
C PHE A 71 -30.01 -3.09 -1.37
N TYR A 72 -30.70 -2.09 -1.94
CA TYR A 72 -31.03 -0.87 -1.20
C TYR A 72 -31.91 -1.15 0.01
N ALA A 73 -32.95 -1.98 -0.15
CA ALA A 73 -33.82 -2.38 0.96
C ALA A 73 -33.03 -3.14 2.03
N TYR A 74 -32.09 -4.00 1.62
CA TYR A 74 -31.18 -4.70 2.51
C TYR A 74 -30.33 -3.74 3.36
N LEU A 75 -29.65 -2.78 2.72
CA LEU A 75 -28.85 -1.75 3.43
C LEU A 75 -29.72 -0.92 4.38
N GLN A 76 -30.93 -0.56 3.97
CA GLN A 76 -31.87 0.18 4.81
C GLN A 76 -32.25 -0.58 6.07
N ASN A 77 -32.60 -1.87 5.95
CA ASN A 77 -33.06 -2.68 7.08
C ASN A 77 -31.90 -3.14 7.99
N LEU A 78 -30.67 -3.14 7.50
CA LEU A 78 -29.46 -3.27 8.33
C LEU A 78 -29.10 -1.99 9.10
N GLY A 79 -29.78 -0.87 8.85
CA GLY A 79 -29.48 0.40 9.50
C GLY A 79 -28.22 1.10 8.97
N ILE A 80 -27.75 0.76 7.77
CA ILE A 80 -26.62 1.47 7.14
C ILE A 80 -27.08 2.89 6.80
N GLU A 81 -26.44 3.88 7.43
CA GLU A 81 -26.67 5.31 7.22
C GLU A 81 -26.08 5.80 5.87
N ASN A 82 -26.41 7.03 5.45
CA ASN A 82 -25.92 7.67 4.22
C ASN A 82 -26.09 6.82 2.93
N ARG A 83 -27.34 6.41 2.65
CA ARG A 83 -27.72 5.61 1.46
C ARG A 83 -27.78 6.43 0.17
N ASN A 84 -26.81 7.32 -0.06
CA ASN A 84 -26.77 8.12 -1.27
C ASN A 84 -26.72 7.19 -2.49
N ALA A 85 -27.78 7.21 -3.30
CA ALA A 85 -27.93 6.25 -4.38
C ALA A 85 -26.81 6.34 -5.43
N ARG A 86 -26.24 7.53 -5.60
CA ARG A 86 -25.07 7.74 -6.44
C ARG A 86 -23.84 7.01 -5.88
N GLN A 87 -23.61 7.07 -4.57
CA GLN A 87 -22.43 6.46 -3.95
C GLN A 87 -22.50 4.92 -3.98
N VAL A 88 -23.66 4.36 -3.63
CA VAL A 88 -23.89 2.91 -3.76
C VAL A 88 -23.73 2.48 -5.22
N GLY A 89 -24.32 3.22 -6.17
CA GLY A 89 -24.16 2.95 -7.60
C GLY A 89 -22.69 2.99 -8.09
N LEU A 90 -21.88 3.93 -7.60
CA LEU A 90 -20.45 4.00 -7.92
C LEU A 90 -19.68 2.79 -7.40
N ILE A 91 -19.98 2.32 -6.19
CA ILE A 91 -19.36 1.12 -5.62
C ILE A 91 -19.74 -0.11 -6.43
N LEU A 92 -21.04 -0.33 -6.68
CA LEU A 92 -21.49 -1.49 -7.46
C LEU A 92 -20.90 -1.50 -8.87
N GLY A 93 -20.86 -0.34 -9.55
CA GLY A 93 -20.23 -0.23 -10.86
C GLY A 93 -18.72 -0.43 -10.83
N ALA A 94 -18.03 -0.07 -9.74
CA ALA A 94 -16.61 -0.38 -9.56
C ALA A 94 -16.38 -1.87 -9.31
N MET A 95 -17.23 -2.52 -8.51
CA MET A 95 -17.20 -3.97 -8.31
C MET A 95 -17.50 -4.74 -9.59
N GLU A 96 -18.41 -4.23 -10.44
CA GLU A 96 -18.66 -4.80 -11.78
C GLU A 96 -17.42 -4.72 -12.67
N ARG A 97 -16.78 -3.54 -12.75
CA ARG A 97 -15.54 -3.36 -13.53
C ARG A 97 -14.39 -4.24 -13.02
N ALA A 98 -14.30 -4.45 -11.71
CA ALA A 98 -13.34 -5.37 -11.09
C ALA A 98 -13.72 -6.86 -11.26
N GLY A 99 -14.86 -7.17 -11.89
CA GLY A 99 -15.33 -8.55 -12.07
C GLY A 99 -15.78 -9.26 -10.79
N LEU A 100 -15.98 -8.51 -9.70
CA LEU A 100 -16.50 -9.00 -8.42
C LEU A 100 -18.02 -9.12 -8.42
N LEU A 101 -18.71 -8.32 -9.24
CA LEU A 101 -20.11 -8.47 -9.58
C LEU A 101 -20.25 -8.74 -11.08
N LEU A 102 -21.07 -9.72 -11.43
CA LEU A 102 -21.39 -10.07 -12.80
C LEU A 102 -22.83 -9.63 -13.10
N PRO A 103 -23.07 -8.79 -14.12
CA PRO A 103 -24.42 -8.40 -14.48
C PRO A 103 -25.18 -9.62 -15.01
N ASN A 104 -26.37 -9.86 -14.47
CA ASN A 104 -27.19 -11.04 -14.77
C ASN A 104 -28.60 -10.66 -15.25
N GLY A 105 -28.70 -9.54 -15.97
CA GLY A 105 -29.94 -9.03 -16.56
C GLY A 105 -30.56 -7.85 -15.81
N TRP A 106 -31.77 -7.47 -16.23
CA TRP A 106 -32.53 -6.34 -15.71
C TRP A 106 -33.98 -6.75 -15.42
N ASP A 107 -34.47 -6.43 -14.22
CA ASP A 107 -35.88 -6.60 -13.86
C ASP A 107 -36.69 -5.38 -14.32
N SER A 108 -37.52 -5.58 -15.34
CA SER A 108 -38.36 -4.51 -15.93
C SER A 108 -39.44 -3.97 -14.99
N SER A 109 -39.78 -4.68 -13.91
CA SER A 109 -40.73 -4.19 -12.90
C SER A 109 -40.13 -3.08 -12.01
N GLN A 110 -38.79 -2.99 -11.97
CA GLN A 110 -38.05 -1.97 -11.23
C GLN A 110 -37.35 -1.02 -12.24
N PRO A 111 -38.04 0.02 -12.75
CA PRO A 111 -37.48 0.92 -13.76
C PRO A 111 -36.28 1.71 -13.25
N LEU A 112 -36.13 1.83 -11.93
CA LEU A 112 -34.94 2.32 -11.25
C LEU A 112 -34.39 1.16 -10.40
N PHE A 113 -33.08 0.92 -10.49
CA PHE A 113 -32.38 -0.13 -9.73
C PHE A 113 -32.76 -1.58 -10.08
N GLY A 114 -33.32 -1.84 -11.27
CA GLY A 114 -33.66 -3.18 -11.75
C GLY A 114 -32.47 -4.06 -12.16
N GLN A 115 -31.24 -3.51 -12.20
CA GLN A 115 -30.04 -4.29 -12.52
C GLN A 115 -29.90 -5.48 -11.56
N VAL A 116 -29.71 -6.68 -12.10
CA VAL A 116 -29.46 -7.90 -11.34
C VAL A 116 -27.98 -8.20 -11.37
N TYR A 117 -27.42 -8.59 -10.22
CA TYR A 117 -26.03 -9.05 -10.11
C TYR A 117 -25.95 -10.44 -9.49
N VAL A 118 -24.85 -11.11 -9.80
CA VAL A 118 -24.35 -12.27 -9.07
C VAL A 118 -22.89 -11.99 -8.71
N SER A 119 -22.48 -12.27 -7.48
CA SER A 119 -21.09 -12.05 -7.08
C SER A 119 -20.20 -13.21 -7.53
N ASN A 120 -19.01 -12.82 -8.01
CA ASN A 120 -17.93 -13.74 -8.30
C ASN A 120 -17.02 -13.84 -7.07
N ARG A 121 -16.37 -14.98 -6.85
CA ARG A 121 -15.49 -15.18 -5.69
C ARG A 121 -14.30 -14.20 -5.65
N GLY A 122 -13.92 -13.62 -6.79
CA GLY A 122 -12.74 -12.76 -6.89
C GLY A 122 -11.46 -13.51 -6.60
N ALA A 123 -10.38 -12.78 -6.30
CA ALA A 123 -9.11 -13.37 -5.95
C ALA A 123 -9.11 -13.95 -4.52
N THR A 124 -9.01 -15.28 -4.41
CA THR A 124 -9.02 -15.97 -3.12
C THR A 124 -7.79 -15.69 -2.26
N SER A 125 -6.68 -15.25 -2.87
CA SER A 125 -5.39 -14.98 -2.21
C SER A 125 -5.45 -13.81 -1.20
N GLN A 126 -6.32 -12.82 -1.42
CA GLN A 126 -6.48 -11.63 -0.57
C GLN A 126 -7.74 -11.66 0.32
N ALA A 127 -8.57 -12.71 0.19
CA ALA A 127 -9.90 -12.80 0.81
C ALA A 127 -9.89 -12.83 2.35
N SER A 128 -8.74 -13.09 2.97
CA SER A 128 -8.61 -13.07 4.44
C SER A 128 -8.53 -11.65 5.03
N GLY A 129 -8.31 -10.62 4.21
CA GLY A 129 -8.25 -9.21 4.63
C GLY A 129 -9.13 -8.32 3.76
N ASN A 130 -8.83 -7.02 3.69
CA ASN A 130 -9.58 -6.05 2.87
C ASN A 130 -8.94 -5.78 1.50
N LEU A 131 -7.76 -6.34 1.22
CA LEU A 131 -7.03 -6.09 -0.03
C LEU A 131 -7.71 -6.66 -1.28
N TRP A 132 -8.66 -7.60 -1.14
CA TRP A 132 -9.47 -8.06 -2.29
C TRP A 132 -10.35 -6.94 -2.87
N MET A 133 -10.55 -5.83 -2.15
CA MET A 133 -11.26 -4.63 -2.62
C MET A 133 -10.34 -3.59 -3.24
N SER A 134 -9.04 -3.85 -3.38
CA SER A 134 -8.08 -2.89 -3.94
C SER A 134 -8.45 -2.44 -5.35
N GLU A 135 -8.98 -3.33 -6.20
CA GLU A 135 -9.44 -2.94 -7.55
C GLU A 135 -10.73 -2.09 -7.54
N VAL A 136 -11.44 -2.04 -6.41
CA VAL A 136 -12.69 -1.27 -6.23
C VAL A 136 -12.42 0.08 -5.57
N LEU A 137 -11.57 0.10 -4.55
CA LEU A 137 -11.34 1.24 -3.65
C LEU A 137 -9.92 1.83 -3.76
N GLY A 138 -9.02 1.16 -4.46
CA GLY A 138 -7.69 1.66 -4.83
C GLY A 138 -6.86 2.10 -3.63
N SER A 139 -6.25 3.28 -3.76
CA SER A 139 -5.39 3.89 -2.75
C SER A 139 -6.03 4.03 -1.36
N GLU A 140 -7.37 4.13 -1.28
CA GLU A 140 -8.09 4.31 -0.02
C GLU A 140 -7.97 3.11 0.92
N ILE A 141 -7.72 1.90 0.38
CA ILE A 141 -7.40 0.72 1.17
C ILE A 141 -5.90 0.42 1.14
N ILE A 142 -5.27 0.57 -0.03
CA ILE A 142 -3.86 0.17 -0.22
C ILE A 142 -2.95 0.99 0.69
N ILE A 143 -3.08 2.32 0.68
CA ILE A 143 -2.21 3.21 1.45
C ILE A 143 -2.29 2.90 2.95
N PRO A 144 -3.45 3.01 3.64
CA PRO A 144 -3.51 2.74 5.07
C PRO A 144 -3.11 1.29 5.43
N SER A 145 -3.38 0.33 4.54
CA SER A 145 -2.98 -1.07 4.76
C SER A 145 -1.46 -1.24 4.80
N TYR A 146 -0.75 -0.65 3.85
CA TYR A 146 0.71 -0.79 3.75
C TYR A 146 1.48 0.20 4.64
N LEU A 147 0.88 1.33 5.04
CA LEU A 147 1.45 2.23 6.05
C LEU A 147 1.64 1.54 7.41
N MET A 148 0.82 0.54 7.75
CA MET A 148 0.92 -0.17 9.04
C MET A 148 2.04 -1.23 9.05
N VAL A 149 2.40 -1.77 7.89
CA VAL A 149 3.39 -2.86 7.77
C VAL A 149 4.69 -2.44 7.11
N THR A 150 4.80 -1.19 6.68
CA THR A 150 6.07 -0.62 6.20
C THR A 150 6.79 0.02 7.37
N VAL A 151 8.07 -0.31 7.54
CA VAL A 151 8.87 0.09 8.71
C VAL A 151 10.14 0.80 8.28
N GLN A 152 10.62 1.69 9.13
CA GLN A 152 11.94 2.29 8.96
C GLN A 152 12.99 1.40 9.59
N ILE A 153 14.11 1.21 8.91
CA ILE A 153 15.29 0.53 9.44
C ILE A 153 16.38 1.58 9.61
N THR A 154 17.02 1.63 10.77
CA THR A 154 18.15 2.53 11.03
C THR A 154 19.30 1.77 11.64
N GLY A 155 20.52 2.26 11.42
CA GLY A 155 21.71 1.72 12.09
C GLY A 155 22.95 2.54 11.75
N TYR A 156 24.08 2.16 12.31
CA TYR A 156 25.36 2.82 12.07
C TYR A 156 26.38 1.86 11.49
N ALA A 157 27.31 2.40 10.70
CA ALA A 157 28.48 1.64 10.26
C ALA A 157 29.40 1.30 11.45
N ALA A 158 30.41 0.46 11.20
CA ALA A 158 31.37 0.07 12.24
C ALA A 158 32.18 1.27 12.77
N ASP A 159 32.41 2.27 11.91
CA ASP A 159 33.05 3.52 12.29
C ASP A 159 32.17 4.30 13.30
N PRO A 160 32.70 4.66 14.49
CA PRO A 160 32.01 5.49 15.47
C PRO A 160 31.52 6.84 14.95
N GLU A 161 32.24 7.44 14.00
CA GLU A 161 31.96 8.78 13.45
C GLU A 161 31.05 8.74 12.22
N ALA A 162 30.65 7.56 11.76
CA ALA A 162 29.75 7.44 10.62
C ALA A 162 28.35 7.95 10.95
N ASP A 163 27.78 8.70 10.00
CA ASP A 163 26.38 9.12 10.05
C ASP A 163 25.43 7.92 10.12
N GLN A 164 24.27 8.14 10.72
CA GLN A 164 23.21 7.13 10.79
C GLN A 164 22.71 6.78 9.38
N GLN A 165 22.67 5.49 9.06
CA GLN A 165 22.10 4.96 7.84
C GLN A 165 20.61 4.66 8.05
N SER A 166 19.82 4.81 7.00
CA SER A 166 18.41 4.48 7.01
C SER A 166 17.96 3.75 5.75
N GLY A 167 16.94 2.92 5.89
CA GLY A 167 16.28 2.21 4.81
C GLY A 167 14.85 1.86 5.20
N THR A 168 14.18 1.10 4.33
CA THR A 168 12.79 0.68 4.55
C THR A 168 12.72 -0.84 4.60
N GLY A 169 11.76 -1.37 5.35
CA GLY A 169 11.37 -2.78 5.31
C GLY A 169 9.86 -2.99 5.25
N LEU A 170 9.46 -4.22 4.96
CA LEU A 170 8.08 -4.70 4.95
C LEU A 170 7.92 -5.83 5.98
N ILE A 171 7.03 -5.66 6.94
CA ILE A 171 6.64 -6.71 7.89
C ILE A 171 5.93 -7.83 7.14
N LEU A 172 6.46 -9.06 7.22
CA LEU A 172 5.86 -10.26 6.64
C LEU A 172 4.98 -11.00 7.64
N ASP A 173 5.43 -11.09 8.89
CA ASP A 173 4.72 -11.72 10.01
C ASP A 173 5.08 -11.05 11.35
N ARG A 174 4.78 -11.71 12.48
CA ARG A 174 5.02 -11.17 13.82
C ARG A 174 6.49 -10.90 14.14
N SER A 175 7.46 -11.49 13.45
CA SER A 175 8.88 -11.40 13.78
C SER A 175 9.79 -11.12 12.60
N HIS A 176 9.31 -11.18 11.36
CA HIS A 176 10.14 -11.07 10.17
C HIS A 176 9.84 -9.81 9.37
N VAL A 177 10.91 -9.07 9.06
CA VAL A 177 10.89 -7.89 8.18
C VAL A 177 11.74 -8.15 6.95
N LEU A 178 11.12 -7.99 5.78
CA LEU A 178 11.77 -8.05 4.48
C LEU A 178 12.38 -6.71 4.12
N THR A 179 13.60 -6.71 3.62
CA THR A 179 14.30 -5.52 3.12
C THR A 179 15.36 -5.92 2.09
N ASN A 180 16.11 -4.94 1.58
CA ASN A 180 17.26 -5.20 0.73
C ASN A 180 18.48 -5.60 1.58
N ARG A 181 19.34 -6.45 1.02
CA ARG A 181 20.54 -6.92 1.73
C ARG A 181 21.52 -5.78 2.00
N HIS A 182 21.75 -4.89 1.04
CA HIS A 182 22.71 -3.80 1.24
C HIS A 182 22.29 -2.82 2.36
N VAL A 183 20.97 -2.68 2.62
CA VAL A 183 20.45 -1.81 3.70
C VAL A 183 21.00 -2.27 5.05
N VAL A 184 21.00 -3.58 5.29
CA VAL A 184 21.43 -4.17 6.56
C VAL A 184 22.92 -4.48 6.59
N GLU A 185 23.57 -4.70 5.44
CA GLU A 185 25.01 -4.98 5.39
C GLU A 185 25.86 -3.79 5.86
N GLY A 186 25.43 -2.56 5.58
CA GLY A 186 26.09 -1.33 6.02
C GLY A 186 25.98 -1.08 7.52
N MET A 187 24.94 -1.62 8.16
CA MET A 187 24.60 -1.38 9.57
C MET A 187 25.28 -2.42 10.47
N LYS A 188 26.40 -2.05 11.09
CA LYS A 188 27.18 -2.90 12.00
C LYS A 188 26.93 -2.62 13.48
N ARG A 189 26.31 -1.48 13.81
CA ARG A 189 25.98 -1.05 15.17
C ARG A 189 24.55 -0.53 15.23
N ASP A 190 23.91 -0.74 16.38
CA ASP A 190 22.59 -0.22 16.75
C ASP A 190 21.52 -0.33 15.65
N LEU A 191 21.42 -1.50 15.02
CA LEU A 191 20.35 -1.77 14.07
C LEU A 191 19.00 -1.77 14.80
N GLN A 192 18.08 -0.94 14.33
CA GLN A 192 16.75 -0.75 14.89
C GLN A 192 15.70 -0.80 13.78
N VAL A 193 14.51 -1.31 14.13
CA VAL A 193 13.35 -1.38 13.25
C VAL A 193 12.21 -0.59 13.92
N HIS A 194 11.83 0.51 13.29
CA HIS A 194 10.79 1.42 13.76
C HIS A 194 9.50 1.14 13.00
N ALA A 195 8.53 0.51 13.67
CA ALA A 195 7.22 0.22 13.08
C ALA A 195 6.15 1.23 13.55
N ASN A 196 5.25 1.59 12.64
CA ASN A 196 4.10 2.42 12.98
C ASN A 196 3.01 1.57 13.68
N GLY A 197 2.60 1.97 14.88
CA GLY A 197 1.46 1.37 15.60
C GLY A 197 0.46 2.44 16.09
N PRO A 198 -0.80 2.05 16.41
CA PRO A 198 -1.83 2.97 16.94
C PRO A 198 -1.48 3.51 18.34
N THR A 199 -0.63 2.80 19.06
CA THR A 199 0.25 3.39 20.07
C THR A 199 1.60 3.53 19.39
N LYS A 200 2.39 4.59 19.64
CA LYS A 200 3.83 4.60 19.34
C LYS A 200 4.51 3.46 20.12
N ALA A 201 4.24 2.22 19.72
CA ALA A 201 4.95 1.04 20.12
C ALA A 201 6.25 1.15 19.35
N ASP A 202 7.11 2.01 19.88
CA ASP A 202 8.52 1.97 19.58
C ASP A 202 8.94 0.55 19.95
N PHE A 203 9.06 -0.32 18.95
CA PHE A 203 9.52 -1.68 19.17
C PHE A 203 10.96 -1.67 19.72
N GLY A 204 11.60 -0.49 19.77
CA GLY A 204 12.85 -0.24 20.46
C GLY A 204 14.01 -0.98 19.80
N THR A 205 15.10 -1.10 20.56
CA THR A 205 16.24 -1.93 20.16
C THR A 205 15.97 -3.38 20.54
N ARG A 206 15.50 -4.19 19.58
CA ARG A 206 15.38 -5.64 19.78
C ARG A 206 16.58 -6.35 19.21
N LYS A 207 17.01 -7.42 19.88
CA LYS A 207 17.98 -8.34 19.30
C LYS A 207 17.36 -8.94 18.04
N CYS A 208 18.08 -8.81 16.94
CA CYS A 208 17.65 -9.33 15.66
C CYS A 208 18.74 -10.22 15.06
N ARG A 209 18.31 -11.21 14.28
CA ARG A 209 19.13 -12.01 13.39
C ARG A 209 18.88 -11.56 11.97
N ILE A 210 19.94 -11.50 11.16
CA ILE A 210 19.86 -11.02 9.78
C ILE A 210 20.23 -12.17 8.86
N TYR A 211 19.33 -12.47 7.92
CA TYR A 211 19.50 -13.48 6.89
C TYR A 211 19.61 -12.78 5.53
N GLY A 212 20.82 -12.63 5.01
CA GLY A 212 21.06 -12.03 3.69
C GLY A 212 21.22 -13.09 2.60
N HIS A 213 20.58 -12.91 1.45
CA HIS A 213 20.72 -13.83 0.32
C HIS A 213 22.03 -13.56 -0.43
N GLY A 214 22.77 -14.62 -0.80
CA GLY A 214 24.12 -14.47 -1.36
C GLY A 214 24.19 -13.81 -2.75
N GLU A 215 23.14 -13.95 -3.56
CA GLU A 215 23.12 -13.45 -4.94
C GLU A 215 22.15 -12.29 -5.16
N VAL A 216 21.01 -12.33 -4.47
CA VAL A 216 19.90 -11.39 -4.67
C VAL A 216 19.98 -10.37 -3.55
N ASP A 217 19.75 -9.10 -3.84
CA ASP A 217 19.80 -8.02 -2.86
C ASP A 217 18.56 -8.03 -1.94
N VAL A 218 18.36 -9.14 -1.22
CA VAL A 218 17.23 -9.39 -0.33
C VAL A 218 17.76 -9.91 1.00
N ALA A 219 17.21 -9.38 2.09
CA ALA A 219 17.47 -9.86 3.43
C ALA A 219 16.18 -9.92 4.26
N ILE A 220 16.18 -10.81 5.26
CA ILE A 220 15.17 -10.87 6.31
C ILE A 220 15.84 -10.50 7.64
N ILE A 221 15.21 -9.56 8.35
CA ILE A 221 15.49 -9.28 9.75
C ILE A 221 14.48 -10.10 10.57
N GLU A 222 14.96 -11.05 11.35
CA GLU A 222 14.17 -11.80 12.33
C GLU A 222 14.39 -11.17 13.71
N VAL A 223 13.32 -10.73 14.34
CA VAL A 223 13.34 -10.17 15.68
C VAL A 223 13.02 -11.26 16.69
N GLU A 224 13.83 -11.36 17.74
CA GLU A 224 13.57 -12.28 18.84
C GLU A 224 12.37 -11.78 19.66
N LEU A 225 11.30 -12.58 19.71
CA LEU A 225 10.10 -12.31 20.50
C LEU A 225 10.20 -13.02 21.86
N ALA A 226 9.87 -12.32 22.94
CA ALA A 226 9.61 -12.95 24.23
C ALA A 226 8.25 -13.66 24.21
N ASP A 227 8.01 -14.59 25.15
CA ASP A 227 6.80 -15.42 25.17
C ASP A 227 5.49 -14.61 25.28
N ASP A 228 5.53 -13.41 25.89
CA ASP A 228 4.42 -12.49 26.06
C ASP A 228 4.37 -11.38 24.99
N ASP A 229 5.28 -11.40 24.03
CA ASP A 229 5.42 -10.34 23.04
C ASP A 229 4.45 -10.54 21.86
N PRO A 230 3.52 -9.61 21.60
CA PRO A 230 2.61 -9.70 20.46
C PRO A 230 3.35 -9.64 19.12
N GLY A 231 4.59 -9.13 19.08
CA GLY A 231 5.35 -8.92 17.85
C GLY A 231 4.74 -7.84 16.97
N TYR A 232 5.11 -7.85 15.69
CA TYR A 232 4.60 -6.89 14.72
C TYR A 232 3.12 -7.12 14.38
N GLN A 233 2.42 -6.01 14.10
CA GLN A 233 1.11 -6.06 13.49
C GLN A 233 1.25 -6.53 12.03
N THR A 234 0.50 -7.56 11.65
CA THR A 234 0.58 -8.18 10.32
C THR A 234 -0.56 -7.75 9.41
N LEU A 235 -0.30 -7.67 8.11
CA LEU A 235 -1.32 -7.37 7.10
C LEU A 235 -1.95 -8.66 6.54
N THR A 236 -3.14 -8.99 7.02
CA THR A 236 -3.88 -10.16 6.53
C THR A 236 -4.29 -9.99 5.07
N GLY A 237 -4.10 -11.04 4.26
CA GLY A 237 -4.40 -11.02 2.83
C GLY A 237 -3.30 -10.38 1.98
N MET A 238 -2.15 -10.00 2.55
CA MET A 238 -0.99 -9.60 1.75
C MET A 238 -0.50 -10.78 0.89
N THR A 239 -0.31 -10.52 -0.40
CA THR A 239 0.17 -11.51 -1.37
C THR A 239 1.11 -10.84 -2.37
N PHE A 240 1.93 -11.68 -3.00
CA PHE A 240 2.94 -11.27 -3.97
C PHE A 240 2.59 -11.81 -5.36
N ARG A 241 2.88 -11.02 -6.39
CA ARG A 241 2.88 -11.43 -7.81
C ARG A 241 3.94 -10.66 -8.57
N ASP A 242 4.30 -11.10 -9.76
CA ASP A 242 5.21 -10.33 -10.61
C ASP A 242 4.55 -9.07 -11.19
N PRO A 243 5.37 -8.05 -11.51
CA PRO A 243 4.90 -6.84 -12.17
C PRO A 243 4.44 -7.13 -13.61
N THR A 244 3.47 -6.36 -14.08
CA THR A 244 2.93 -6.40 -15.44
C THR A 244 2.94 -5.00 -16.05
N TRP A 245 2.81 -4.91 -17.39
CA TRP A 245 2.79 -3.63 -18.08
C TRP A 245 1.66 -2.73 -17.57
N ALA A 246 2.01 -1.47 -17.29
CA ALA A 246 1.07 -0.44 -16.84
C ALA A 246 0.37 -0.76 -15.50
N ASP A 247 0.92 -1.66 -14.68
CA ASP A 247 0.53 -1.74 -13.27
C ASP A 247 0.69 -0.36 -12.63
N GLU A 248 -0.40 0.19 -12.10
CA GLU A 248 -0.33 1.34 -11.20
C GLU A 248 0.48 0.92 -9.97
N THR A 249 1.48 1.72 -9.59
CA THR A 249 2.38 1.42 -8.48
C THR A 249 2.26 2.43 -7.35
N TYR A 250 2.25 1.93 -6.12
CA TYR A 250 2.40 2.67 -4.87
C TYR A 250 3.72 2.25 -4.22
N VAL A 251 4.67 3.18 -4.13
CA VAL A 251 5.99 2.95 -3.55
C VAL A 251 6.01 3.54 -2.14
N PHE A 252 6.25 2.69 -1.15
CA PHE A 252 6.31 3.08 0.26
C PHE A 252 7.76 3.11 0.73
N GLY A 253 8.12 4.15 1.49
CA GLY A 253 9.44 4.22 2.10
C GLY A 253 9.66 5.43 2.99
N TYR A 254 10.79 5.45 3.67
CA TYR A 254 11.22 6.49 4.60
C TYR A 254 12.42 7.25 4.03
N PRO A 255 12.24 8.06 2.98
CA PRO A 255 13.32 8.84 2.44
C PRO A 255 13.70 9.96 3.42
N HIS A 256 14.97 10.36 3.40
CA HIS A 256 15.38 11.54 4.14
C HIS A 256 14.76 12.80 3.51
N VAL A 257 13.87 13.46 4.24
CA VAL A 257 13.25 14.72 3.80
C VAL A 257 13.99 15.88 4.47
N PRO A 258 14.67 16.76 3.70
CA PRO A 258 15.36 17.91 4.28
C PRO A 258 14.41 18.76 5.12
N MET A 259 14.90 19.23 6.26
CA MET A 259 14.17 20.10 7.19
C MET A 259 12.94 19.46 7.87
N THR A 260 12.79 18.13 7.89
CA THR A 260 11.82 17.45 8.77
C THR A 260 12.47 17.06 10.08
N ALA A 261 11.70 17.14 11.18
CA ALA A 261 12.19 16.79 12.51
C ALA A 261 12.30 15.27 12.74
N GLU A 262 11.49 14.50 12.02
CA GLU A 262 11.42 13.04 12.09
C GLU A 262 11.42 12.48 10.66
N SER A 263 11.82 11.21 10.53
CA SER A 263 11.68 10.47 9.27
C SER A 263 10.20 10.16 9.06
N VAL A 264 9.64 10.63 7.95
CA VAL A 264 8.24 10.42 7.60
C VAL A 264 8.13 9.38 6.50
N ILE A 265 7.16 8.48 6.64
CA ILE A 265 6.80 7.59 5.54
C ILE A 265 6.23 8.41 4.39
N THR A 266 6.68 8.10 3.18
CA THR A 266 6.18 8.68 1.95
C THR A 266 5.57 7.60 1.08
N VAL A 267 4.56 8.00 0.29
CA VAL A 267 3.94 7.14 -0.71
C VAL A 267 3.97 7.85 -2.04
N GLN A 268 4.62 7.23 -3.03
CA GLN A 268 4.74 7.77 -4.38
C GLN A 268 3.95 6.91 -5.37
N ARG A 269 3.14 7.56 -6.20
CA ARG A 269 2.35 6.92 -7.26
C ARG A 269 3.12 6.95 -8.58
N GLY A 270 2.99 5.89 -9.37
CA GLY A 270 3.55 5.78 -10.71
C GLY A 270 3.01 4.55 -11.42
N GLU A 271 3.75 4.06 -12.41
CA GLU A 271 3.37 2.91 -13.21
C GLU A 271 4.59 2.04 -13.55
N VAL A 272 4.38 0.73 -13.73
CA VAL A 272 5.38 -0.16 -14.30
C VAL A 272 5.54 0.14 -15.79
N VAL A 273 6.76 0.53 -16.17
CA VAL A 273 7.13 0.90 -17.54
C VAL A 273 7.94 -0.19 -18.25
N ASN A 274 8.43 -1.19 -17.53
CA ASN A 274 8.97 -2.42 -18.11
C ASN A 274 8.96 -3.52 -17.03
N PRO A 275 8.15 -4.58 -17.18
CA PRO A 275 8.00 -5.61 -16.14
C PRO A 275 9.21 -6.53 -16.00
N SER A 276 10.14 -6.58 -16.98
CA SER A 276 11.32 -7.43 -16.86
C SER A 276 12.46 -6.96 -17.78
N THR A 277 13.60 -6.66 -17.17
CA THR A 277 14.84 -6.38 -17.85
C THR A 277 16.03 -6.84 -17.00
N PRO A 278 17.12 -7.35 -17.59
CA PRO A 278 18.30 -7.74 -16.84
C PRO A 278 19.19 -6.52 -16.49
N THR A 279 19.80 -6.52 -15.31
CA THR A 279 20.87 -5.57 -14.94
C THR A 279 22.20 -5.91 -15.61
N MET A 280 23.15 -4.98 -15.64
CA MET A 280 24.54 -5.27 -15.99
C MET A 280 25.42 -5.18 -14.72
N PRO A 281 26.49 -5.98 -14.58
CA PRO A 281 26.95 -7.01 -15.52
C PRO A 281 26.29 -8.39 -15.31
N ASN A 282 25.71 -8.63 -14.13
CA ASN A 282 25.29 -9.97 -13.68
C ASN A 282 23.94 -10.45 -14.24
N ARG A 283 23.26 -9.65 -15.07
CA ARG A 283 21.97 -9.99 -15.70
C ARG A 283 20.87 -10.37 -14.70
N GLN A 284 20.89 -9.77 -13.51
CA GLN A 284 19.84 -10.01 -12.51
C GLN A 284 18.53 -9.42 -13.01
N PRO A 285 17.41 -10.16 -12.94
CA PRO A 285 16.14 -9.64 -13.40
C PRO A 285 15.63 -8.55 -12.46
N VAL A 286 15.27 -7.42 -13.06
CA VAL A 286 14.66 -6.25 -12.41
C VAL A 286 13.48 -5.78 -13.26
N PHE A 287 12.60 -4.96 -12.69
CA PHE A 287 11.59 -4.25 -13.45
C PHE A 287 11.78 -2.74 -13.30
N LEU A 288 11.23 -1.97 -14.24
CA LEU A 288 11.32 -0.52 -14.28
C LEU A 288 9.96 0.11 -13.97
N TYR A 289 9.96 1.17 -13.18
CA TYR A 289 8.76 1.92 -12.83
C TYR A 289 9.02 3.44 -12.79
N SER A 290 7.95 4.23 -12.84
CA SER A 290 8.02 5.71 -12.92
C SER A 290 7.80 6.45 -11.60
N ALA A 291 7.28 5.78 -10.56
CA ALA A 291 7.16 6.38 -9.23
C ALA A 291 8.53 6.80 -8.70
N THR A 292 8.61 7.98 -8.08
CA THR A 292 9.90 8.52 -7.61
C THR A 292 10.44 7.71 -6.44
N ALA A 293 11.65 7.17 -6.56
CA ALA A 293 12.40 6.62 -5.43
C ALA A 293 13.57 7.53 -5.03
N ARG A 294 13.84 7.59 -3.73
CA ARG A 294 14.91 8.39 -3.13
C ARG A 294 15.70 7.55 -2.12
N PRO A 295 16.93 7.97 -1.76
CA PRO A 295 17.66 7.36 -0.65
C PRO A 295 16.76 7.23 0.58
N GLY A 296 16.70 6.04 1.15
CA GLY A 296 15.79 5.65 2.24
C GLY A 296 14.55 4.84 1.81
N ASN A 297 14.14 4.89 0.53
CA ASN A 297 13.08 4.01 0.01
C ASN A 297 13.56 2.57 -0.23
N SER A 298 14.87 2.34 -0.31
CA SER A 298 15.46 1.03 -0.57
C SER A 298 14.96 -0.03 0.42
N GLY A 299 14.59 -1.21 -0.08
CA GLY A 299 13.94 -2.25 0.72
C GLY A 299 12.45 -2.06 0.99
N GLY A 300 11.88 -0.92 0.59
CA GLY A 300 10.45 -0.65 0.70
C GLY A 300 9.61 -1.39 -0.34
N PRO A 301 8.35 -1.70 -0.03
CA PRO A 301 7.47 -2.42 -0.94
C PRO A 301 7.00 -1.54 -2.11
N ILE A 302 6.93 -2.16 -3.28
CA ILE A 302 6.25 -1.64 -4.46
C ILE A 302 4.94 -2.42 -4.58
N VAL A 303 3.81 -1.75 -4.42
CA VAL A 303 2.47 -2.36 -4.40
C VAL A 303 1.69 -1.95 -5.63
N ALA A 304 1.03 -2.89 -6.30
CA ALA A 304 0.21 -2.59 -7.46
C ALA A 304 -1.22 -2.15 -7.09
N GLY A 305 -1.97 -1.57 -8.04
CA GLY A 305 -3.35 -1.10 -7.86
C GLY A 305 -4.36 -2.19 -7.46
N ASP A 306 -4.02 -3.45 -7.62
CA ASP A 306 -4.77 -4.61 -7.14
C ASP A 306 -4.37 -5.04 -5.72
N GLY A 307 -3.53 -4.25 -5.02
CA GLY A 307 -3.15 -4.46 -3.63
C GLY A 307 -2.13 -5.57 -3.40
N ARG A 308 -1.43 -6.02 -4.44
CA ARG A 308 -0.38 -7.05 -4.33
C ARG A 308 1.00 -6.41 -4.33
N VAL A 309 1.93 -7.00 -3.59
CA VAL A 309 3.34 -6.60 -3.66
C VAL A 309 3.91 -7.13 -4.97
N ILE A 310 4.44 -6.22 -5.80
CA ILE A 310 5.07 -6.54 -7.09
C ILE A 310 6.59 -6.51 -7.05
N GLY A 311 7.16 -5.97 -5.97
CA GLY A 311 8.59 -6.04 -5.73
C GLY A 311 9.07 -5.18 -4.58
N LEU A 312 10.39 -5.06 -4.48
CA LEU A 312 11.09 -4.17 -3.55
C LEU A 312 11.82 -3.08 -4.31
N VAL A 313 11.86 -1.87 -3.76
CA VAL A 313 12.64 -0.76 -4.31
C VAL A 313 14.12 -1.11 -4.27
N VAL A 314 14.77 -1.02 -5.44
CA VAL A 314 16.23 -0.97 -5.53
C VAL A 314 16.61 0.48 -5.72
N GLU A 315 17.25 1.05 -4.70
CA GLU A 315 17.96 2.29 -4.93
C GLU A 315 19.31 2.00 -5.59
N ASP A 316 19.65 2.81 -6.59
CA ASP A 316 20.86 2.66 -7.36
C ASP A 316 22.06 3.21 -6.58
N THR A 317 22.68 2.36 -5.77
CA THR A 317 23.96 2.67 -5.09
C THR A 317 25.14 2.81 -6.06
N LEU A 318 24.92 2.83 -7.39
CA LEU A 318 25.95 3.11 -8.40
C LEU A 318 26.62 4.49 -8.24
N LEU A 319 26.16 5.35 -7.34
CA LEU A 319 26.84 6.60 -7.00
C LEU A 319 27.64 6.55 -5.69
N THR A 320 27.52 5.49 -4.88
CA THR A 320 28.38 5.28 -3.70
C THR A 320 29.52 4.33 -4.05
N GLY A 321 30.32 4.70 -5.06
CA GLY A 321 31.68 4.19 -5.15
C GLY A 321 32.39 4.61 -3.87
N SER A 322 32.90 3.64 -3.11
CA SER A 322 33.60 3.85 -1.85
C SER A 322 34.59 5.01 -1.97
N ALA A 323 34.30 6.13 -1.32
CA ALA A 323 35.32 7.10 -0.95
C ALA A 323 36.20 6.43 0.11
N GLY A 324 37.14 5.59 -0.35
CA GLY A 324 38.32 5.29 0.44
C GLY A 324 38.97 6.64 0.71
N ALA A 325 39.02 7.03 1.98
CA ALA A 325 39.77 8.20 2.41
C ALA A 325 41.19 8.11 1.81
N PRO A 326 41.60 9.05 0.95
CA PRO A 326 42.97 9.10 0.51
C PRO A 326 43.81 9.62 1.67
N ASP A 327 44.93 8.92 1.85
CA ASP A 327 46.06 9.29 2.67
C ASP A 327 46.45 10.77 2.50
N ASP A 328 46.92 11.36 3.59
CA ASP A 328 47.30 12.76 3.75
C ASP A 328 48.37 13.18 2.70
N GLY A 329 47.92 13.82 1.62
CA GLY A 329 48.78 14.18 0.49
C GLY A 329 48.20 15.32 -0.32
N GLY A 330 48.53 16.56 0.07
CA GLY A 330 48.16 17.84 -0.53
C GLY A 330 47.62 17.82 -1.97
N LEU A 331 46.28 17.87 -2.10
CA LEU A 331 45.59 18.16 -3.36
C LEU A 331 44.96 19.55 -3.30
N ASN A 332 44.97 20.25 -4.43
CA ASN A 332 44.42 21.60 -4.57
C ASN A 332 42.94 21.62 -4.20
N ARG A 333 42.56 22.63 -3.39
CA ARG A 333 41.18 22.84 -2.90
C ARG A 333 40.13 22.90 -4.03
N THR A 334 40.54 23.29 -5.23
CA THR A 334 39.72 23.34 -6.45
C THR A 334 39.34 21.94 -6.96
N ASP A 335 40.26 20.98 -6.93
CA ASP A 335 40.00 19.61 -7.43
C ASP A 335 39.02 18.85 -6.51
N ASP A 336 39.07 19.13 -5.21
CA ASP A 336 38.11 18.59 -4.22
C ASP A 336 36.72 19.21 -4.39
N LEU A 337 36.66 20.52 -4.66
CA LEU A 337 35.42 21.23 -4.99
C LEU A 337 34.80 20.74 -6.30
N ASP A 338 35.58 20.56 -7.35
CA ASP A 338 35.10 20.06 -8.65
C ASP A 338 34.60 18.62 -8.55
N ARG A 339 35.27 17.76 -7.76
CA ARG A 339 34.76 16.41 -7.44
C ARG A 339 33.44 16.47 -6.68
N ARG A 340 33.33 17.35 -5.67
CA ARG A 340 32.09 17.52 -4.89
C ARG A 340 30.95 18.08 -5.73
N VAL A 341 31.23 19.02 -6.63
CA VAL A 341 30.25 19.56 -7.58
C VAL A 341 29.81 18.48 -8.56
N THR A 342 30.75 17.71 -9.11
CA THR A 342 30.42 16.59 -10.01
C THR A 342 29.57 15.54 -9.28
N ASP A 343 29.96 15.13 -8.08
CA ASP A 343 29.21 14.20 -7.24
C ASP A 343 27.80 14.75 -6.90
N LEU A 344 27.68 16.06 -6.61
CA LEU A 344 26.38 16.72 -6.44
C LEU A 344 25.55 16.77 -7.73
N GLU A 345 26.15 17.07 -8.88
CA GLU A 345 25.51 17.06 -10.20
C GLU A 345 25.03 15.65 -10.57
N GLU A 346 25.80 14.62 -10.23
CA GLU A 346 25.44 13.22 -10.46
C GLU A 346 24.34 12.74 -9.50
N ARG A 347 24.39 13.15 -8.23
CA ARG A 347 23.31 12.93 -7.23
C ARG A 347 22.02 13.69 -7.54
N THR A 348 22.11 14.78 -8.30
CA THR A 348 20.94 15.59 -8.73
C THR A 348 20.39 15.18 -10.09
N ARG A 349 21.06 14.31 -10.85
CA ARG A 349 20.43 13.65 -12.01
C ARG A 349 19.27 12.81 -11.53
N THR A 350 18.06 13.30 -11.82
CA THR A 350 16.85 12.51 -11.58
C THR A 350 16.84 11.39 -12.62
N SER A 351 17.01 10.14 -12.17
CA SER A 351 16.84 8.97 -13.02
C SER A 351 15.46 9.02 -13.66
N ALA A 352 15.39 8.87 -14.98
CA ALA A 352 14.11 8.88 -15.70
C ALA A 352 13.19 7.73 -15.27
N PHE A 353 13.78 6.62 -14.80
CA PHE A 353 13.08 5.45 -14.29
C PHE A 353 13.83 4.84 -13.12
N TYR A 354 13.09 4.16 -12.25
CA TYR A 354 13.60 3.46 -11.07
C TYR A 354 13.48 1.95 -11.25
N ARG A 355 14.21 1.19 -10.44
CA ARG A 355 14.30 -0.27 -10.56
C ARG A 355 13.73 -0.95 -9.32
N GLY A 356 13.06 -2.07 -9.53
CA GLY A 356 12.62 -2.94 -8.44
C GLY A 356 13.09 -4.37 -8.62
N ILE A 357 13.29 -5.08 -7.50
CA ILE A 357 13.45 -6.53 -7.47
C ILE A 357 12.06 -7.12 -7.65
N PRO A 358 11.77 -7.89 -8.72
CA PRO A 358 10.44 -8.46 -8.92
C PRO A 358 10.12 -9.49 -7.84
N SER A 359 8.85 -9.60 -7.49
CA SER A 359 8.38 -10.50 -6.42
C SER A 359 8.82 -11.96 -6.59
N SER A 360 8.91 -12.49 -7.81
CA SER A 360 9.43 -13.85 -8.05
C SER A 360 10.87 -14.04 -7.54
N GLU A 361 11.73 -13.04 -7.71
CA GLU A 361 13.11 -13.06 -7.19
C GLU A 361 13.14 -12.90 -5.67
N VAL A 362 12.29 -12.04 -5.12
CA VAL A 362 12.12 -11.89 -3.66
C VAL A 362 11.72 -13.23 -3.04
N VAL A 363 10.69 -13.87 -3.59
CA VAL A 363 10.21 -15.18 -3.14
C VAL A 363 11.30 -16.25 -3.27
N ARG A 364 12.02 -16.28 -4.41
CA ARG A 364 13.14 -17.19 -4.64
C ARG A 364 14.22 -17.01 -3.57
N ALA A 365 14.61 -15.77 -3.30
CA ALA A 365 15.64 -15.43 -2.33
C ALA A 365 15.23 -15.83 -0.92
N VAL A 366 14.01 -15.48 -0.47
CA VAL A 366 13.53 -15.81 0.87
C VAL A 366 13.43 -17.33 1.09
N LYS A 367 12.95 -18.08 0.09
CA LYS A 367 12.97 -19.56 0.15
C LYS A 367 14.39 -20.13 0.25
N GLY A 368 15.37 -19.47 -0.36
CA GLY A 368 16.78 -19.84 -0.28
C GLY A 368 17.43 -19.59 1.09
N LEU A 369 16.82 -18.80 1.96
CA LEU A 369 17.35 -18.48 3.30
C LEU A 369 17.08 -19.55 4.36
N GLY A 370 16.30 -20.59 4.06
CA GLY A 370 15.95 -21.65 5.01
C GLY A 370 14.94 -21.24 6.09
N LEU A 371 14.21 -20.14 5.87
CA LEU A 371 13.13 -19.65 6.71
C LEU A 371 11.80 -20.39 6.41
N PRO A 372 10.75 -20.24 7.25
CA PRO A 372 9.46 -20.88 7.04
C PRO A 372 8.92 -20.65 5.61
N SER A 373 8.46 -21.73 4.97
CA SER A 373 8.08 -21.70 3.54
C SER A 373 6.84 -20.88 3.23
N ASP A 374 6.04 -20.57 4.24
CA ASP A 374 4.78 -19.82 4.18
C ASP A 374 4.94 -18.33 4.54
N LEU A 375 6.17 -17.87 4.79
CA LEU A 375 6.48 -16.49 5.13
C LEU A 375 6.07 -15.49 4.04
N ILE A 376 6.15 -15.92 2.77
CA ILE A 376 5.64 -15.16 1.63
C ILE A 376 4.55 -15.95 0.93
N ARG A 377 3.34 -15.37 0.91
CA ARG A 377 2.22 -15.89 0.13
C ARG A 377 2.30 -15.34 -1.29
N VAL A 378 2.32 -16.25 -2.26
CA VAL A 378 2.34 -15.93 -3.68
C VAL A 378 0.98 -16.23 -4.25
N GLU A 379 0.49 -15.36 -5.11
CA GLU A 379 -0.71 -15.63 -5.87
C GLU A 379 -0.51 -16.85 -6.78
N THR A 380 -1.43 -17.80 -6.71
CA THR A 380 -1.46 -18.96 -7.59
C THR A 380 -2.72 -18.92 -8.41
N TRP A 381 -2.57 -18.68 -9.71
CA TRP A 381 -3.62 -18.84 -10.71
C TRP A 381 -3.71 -20.33 -11.06
N LYS A 382 -4.28 -21.15 -10.17
CA LYS A 382 -4.57 -22.56 -10.47
C LYS A 382 -6.07 -22.80 -10.54
#